data_AF-A0AAD3SXV5-F1
#
_entry.id   AF-A0AAD3SXV5-F1
#
_cell.length_a   1.000
_cell.length_b   1.000
_cell.length_c   1.000
_cell.angle_alpha   90.00
_cell.angle_beta   90.00
_cell.angle_gamma   90.00
#
_symmetry.space_group_name_H-M   'P 1'
#
loop_
_entity.id
_entity.type
_entity.pdbx_description
1 polymer ?
#
loop_
_entity_poly.entity_id
_entity_poly.type
_entity_poly.pdbx_seq_one_letter_code
_entity_poly.pdbx_strand_id
1 'polypeptide(L)'
;MVGGESIVVPSVQELAKEKRTRVPERYVRTDLEEPPFVTSGGDSHPQLPFIDMERLTSTDFMDAEREKLHQVCKEWGFFQLINHGVDTSLVEKIKKEFKDFFDLPPEEKNKYQQLPGEHEGMGQLFVMSEEQKLDWADMLVLITRPIHLRKPHLFPKLPIPFRDALDAYSFELQKLVLKLLDCMAKALKIDPNYMKSLFEDGRQDMRMSYYPPCPQPDKVIGLSKTLRCYRNYDPPRSK
;
A
#
# COMPACT_ATOMS: atom_id res chain seq x y z
N MET A 1 -13.37 11.35 18.36
CA MET A 1 -12.75 10.00 18.33
C MET A 1 -11.76 9.96 19.47
N VAL A 2 -11.98 9.12 20.48
CA VAL A 2 -11.04 8.97 21.59
C VAL A 2 -9.83 8.21 21.05
N GLY A 3 -8.71 8.91 20.91
CA GLY A 3 -7.45 8.33 20.45
C GLY A 3 -6.86 7.44 21.54
N GLY A 4 -6.95 6.12 21.35
CA GLY A 4 -6.15 5.18 22.10
C GLY A 4 -4.73 5.14 21.55
N GLU A 5 -3.73 5.11 22.43
CA GLU A 5 -2.33 4.92 22.06
C GLU A 5 -2.17 3.54 21.40
N SER A 6 -1.48 3.49 20.26
CA SER A 6 -1.18 2.20 19.60
C SER A 6 -0.16 1.43 20.43
N ILE A 7 -0.48 0.18 20.76
CA ILE A 7 0.43 -0.69 21.51
C ILE A 7 1.59 -1.11 20.59
N VAL A 8 2.82 -0.93 21.06
CA VAL A 8 4.01 -1.38 20.32
C VAL A 8 4.06 -2.90 20.36
N VAL A 9 4.16 -3.52 19.18
CA VAL A 9 4.24 -4.98 19.03
C VAL A 9 5.62 -5.40 18.53
N PRO A 10 6.10 -6.62 18.86
CA PRO A 10 7.38 -7.12 18.37
C PRO A 10 7.43 -7.18 16.84
N SER A 11 8.62 -6.97 16.28
CA SER A 11 8.86 -7.16 14.84
C SER A 11 8.66 -8.61 14.44
N VAL A 12 7.87 -8.84 13.39
CA VAL A 12 7.64 -10.17 12.82
C VAL A 12 8.92 -10.71 12.16
N GLN A 13 9.73 -9.83 11.58
CA GLN A 13 11.03 -10.19 11.01
C GLN A 13 11.98 -10.75 12.07
N GLU A 14 12.01 -10.17 13.28
CA GLU A 14 12.82 -10.71 14.38
C GLU A 14 12.23 -12.03 14.91
N LEU A 15 10.90 -12.12 15.06
CA LEU A 15 10.22 -13.37 15.46
C LEU A 15 10.51 -14.52 14.49
N ALA A 16 10.59 -14.24 13.19
CA ALA A 16 10.90 -15.24 12.17
C ALA A 16 12.33 -15.80 12.27
N LYS A 17 13.27 -15.07 12.87
CA LYS A 17 14.66 -15.53 13.09
C LYS A 17 14.80 -16.53 14.23
N GLU A 18 13.86 -16.56 15.17
CA GLU A 18 13.94 -17.33 16.41
C GLU A 18 13.79 -18.86 16.23
N LYS A 19 13.81 -19.39 15.00
CA LYS A 19 13.66 -20.83 14.66
C LYS A 19 12.47 -21.51 15.38
N ARG A 20 11.37 -20.79 15.58
CA ARG A 20 10.16 -21.31 16.22
C ARG A 20 9.46 -22.30 15.29
N THR A 21 8.89 -23.36 15.85
CA THR A 21 8.03 -24.31 15.13
C THR A 21 6.57 -23.88 15.11
N ARG A 22 6.19 -22.93 15.98
CA ARG A 22 4.82 -22.42 16.10
C ARG A 22 4.81 -20.90 16.13
N VAL A 23 3.81 -20.31 15.47
CA VAL A 23 3.56 -18.87 15.54
C VAL A 23 2.90 -18.52 16.89
N PRO A 24 3.13 -17.32 17.45
CA PRO A 24 2.43 -16.89 18.66
C PRO A 24 0.92 -16.80 18.45
N GLU A 25 0.14 -17.07 19.50
CA GLU A 25 -1.32 -17.13 19.43
C GLU A 25 -1.97 -15.85 18.90
N ARG A 26 -1.33 -14.69 19.13
CA ARG A 26 -1.81 -13.40 18.63
C ARG A 26 -1.79 -13.28 17.09
N TYR A 27 -1.05 -14.13 16.39
CA TYR A 27 -1.02 -14.18 14.91
C TYR A 27 -1.90 -15.29 14.33
N VAL A 28 -2.34 -16.24 15.15
CA VAL A 28 -3.16 -17.37 14.72
C VAL A 28 -4.56 -16.87 14.36
N ARG A 29 -4.97 -17.10 13.12
CA ARG A 29 -6.29 -16.74 12.60
C ARG A 29 -7.23 -17.94 12.70
N THR A 30 -8.24 -17.82 13.56
CA THR A 30 -9.33 -18.80 13.70
C THR A 30 -10.60 -18.35 12.98
N ASP A 31 -10.59 -17.14 12.43
CA ASP A 31 -11.68 -16.43 11.76
C ASP A 31 -11.61 -16.51 10.23
N LEU A 32 -10.67 -17.28 9.67
CA LEU A 32 -10.61 -17.51 8.23
C LEU A 32 -11.68 -18.53 7.85
N GLU A 33 -12.82 -18.03 7.36
CA GLU A 33 -13.97 -18.85 6.92
C GLU A 33 -13.64 -19.72 5.68
N GLU A 34 -12.60 -19.35 4.92
CA GLU A 34 -12.12 -20.10 3.76
C GLU A 34 -10.60 -20.35 3.88
N PRO A 35 -10.11 -21.53 3.44
CA PRO A 35 -8.67 -21.77 3.39
C PRO A 35 -7.99 -20.68 2.53
N PRO A 36 -6.89 -20.07 2.97
CA PRO A 36 -6.23 -18.95 2.29
C PRO A 36 -5.55 -19.34 0.96
N PHE A 37 -5.72 -20.58 0.52
CA PHE A 37 -5.11 -21.15 -0.67
C PHE A 37 -6.19 -21.53 -1.67
N VAL A 38 -6.10 -20.94 -2.86
CA VAL A 38 -6.77 -21.47 -4.05
C VAL A 38 -6.11 -22.81 -4.36
N THR A 39 -6.82 -23.91 -4.13
CA THR A 39 -6.40 -25.23 -4.63
C THR A 39 -6.27 -25.13 -6.14
N SER A 40 -5.05 -25.30 -6.67
CA SER A 40 -4.78 -25.36 -8.11
C SER A 40 -5.40 -26.63 -8.69
N GLY A 41 -6.71 -26.63 -8.83
CA GLY A 41 -7.51 -27.65 -9.46
C GLY A 41 -8.15 -27.06 -10.71
N GLY A 42 -7.45 -27.13 -11.83
CA GLY A 42 -8.02 -27.34 -13.16
C GLY A 42 -9.17 -26.45 -13.65
N ASP A 43 -9.22 -25.15 -13.34
CA ASP A 43 -10.11 -24.20 -14.01
C ASP A 43 -9.36 -22.93 -14.42
N SER A 44 -9.71 -22.36 -15.57
CA SER A 44 -9.17 -21.09 -16.06
C SER A 44 -9.56 -19.96 -15.10
N HIS A 45 -8.73 -19.71 -14.08
CA HIS A 45 -8.95 -18.61 -13.16
C HIS A 45 -9.00 -17.29 -13.95
N PRO A 46 -9.98 -16.41 -13.67
CA PRO A 46 -10.13 -15.18 -14.41
C PRO A 46 -8.89 -14.31 -14.13
N GLN A 47 -8.17 -13.95 -15.19
CA GLN A 47 -6.92 -13.20 -15.07
C GLN A 47 -7.21 -11.73 -14.81
N LEU A 48 -6.42 -11.13 -13.92
CA LEU A 48 -6.56 -9.71 -13.60
C LEU A 48 -6.32 -8.86 -14.88
N PRO A 49 -7.25 -7.97 -15.24
CA PRO A 49 -7.16 -7.22 -16.49
C PRO A 49 -5.94 -6.29 -16.49
N PHE A 50 -5.38 -6.08 -17.69
CA PHE A 50 -4.33 -5.10 -17.94
C PHE A 50 -4.92 -3.83 -18.54
N ILE A 51 -4.42 -2.67 -18.15
CA ILE A 51 -4.67 -1.37 -18.79
C ILE A 51 -3.34 -0.82 -19.28
N ASP A 52 -3.29 -0.36 -20.52
CA ASP A 52 -2.09 0.21 -21.13
C ASP A 52 -2.12 1.74 -21.06
N MET A 53 -1.19 2.31 -20.30
CA MET A 53 -1.14 3.77 -20.08
C MET A 53 -0.75 4.54 -21.34
N GLU A 54 0.11 3.98 -22.20
CA GLU A 54 0.48 4.63 -23.46
C GLU A 54 -0.73 4.70 -24.39
N ARG A 55 -1.51 3.61 -24.48
CA ARG A 55 -2.77 3.60 -25.26
C ARG A 55 -3.81 4.55 -24.73
N LEU A 56 -3.92 4.73 -23.41
CA LEU A 56 -4.81 5.74 -22.81
C LEU A 56 -4.46 7.18 -23.21
N THR A 57 -3.21 7.43 -23.60
CA THR A 57 -2.74 8.76 -24.02
C THR A 57 -2.53 8.90 -25.53
N SER A 58 -2.68 7.81 -26.29
CA SER A 58 -2.51 7.77 -27.75
C SER A 58 -3.74 8.30 -28.49
N THR A 59 -3.57 9.01 -29.59
CA THR A 59 -4.71 9.46 -30.42
C THR A 59 -5.50 8.33 -31.05
N ASP A 60 -4.86 7.19 -31.32
CA ASP A 60 -5.42 6.15 -32.18
C ASP A 60 -6.21 5.09 -31.40
N PHE A 61 -5.86 4.91 -30.12
CA PHE A 61 -6.41 3.85 -29.26
C PHE A 61 -7.14 4.37 -28.01
N MET A 62 -7.09 5.69 -27.74
CA MET A 62 -7.55 6.27 -26.49
C MET A 62 -9.00 5.95 -26.16
N ASP A 63 -9.92 5.98 -27.13
CA ASP A 63 -11.34 5.71 -26.86
C ASP A 63 -11.59 4.24 -26.48
N ALA A 64 -10.97 3.30 -27.20
CA ALA A 64 -11.09 1.88 -26.92
C ALA A 64 -10.45 1.49 -25.56
N GLU A 65 -9.26 2.01 -25.26
CA GLU A 65 -8.60 1.71 -23.98
C GLU A 65 -9.30 2.42 -22.81
N ARG A 66 -9.90 3.59 -23.03
CA ARG A 66 -10.72 4.30 -22.02
C ARG A 66 -12.00 3.54 -21.70
N GLU A 67 -12.69 3.00 -22.70
CA GLU A 67 -13.88 2.16 -22.48
C GLU A 67 -13.51 0.90 -21.69
N LYS A 68 -12.39 0.27 -22.04
CA LYS A 68 -11.83 -0.87 -21.30
C LYS A 68 -11.51 -0.50 -19.84
N LEU A 69 -10.88 0.65 -19.59
CA LEU A 69 -10.66 1.17 -18.23
C LEU A 69 -11.98 1.35 -17.47
N HIS A 70 -13.01 1.90 -18.11
CA HIS A 70 -14.32 2.09 -17.50
C HIS A 70 -14.95 0.76 -17.05
N GLN A 71 -14.95 -0.25 -17.93
CA GLN A 71 -15.52 -1.56 -17.62
C GLN A 71 -14.74 -2.27 -16.51
N VAL A 72 -13.41 -2.28 -16.60
CA VAL A 72 -12.54 -2.90 -15.60
C VAL A 72 -12.73 -2.26 -14.23
N CYS A 73 -12.83 -0.93 -14.15
CA CYS A 73 -13.12 -0.24 -12.88
C CYS A 73 -14.49 -0.62 -12.29
N LYS A 74 -15.51 -0.86 -13.12
CA LYS A 74 -16.88 -1.21 -12.67
C LYS A 74 -17.02 -2.66 -12.26
N GLU A 75 -16.44 -3.58 -13.01
CA GLU A 75 -16.61 -5.02 -12.82
C GLU A 75 -15.61 -5.61 -11.84
N TRP A 76 -14.36 -5.13 -11.88
CA TRP A 76 -13.26 -5.69 -11.10
C TRP A 76 -12.84 -4.79 -9.94
N GLY A 77 -12.77 -3.47 -10.17
CA GLY A 77 -12.18 -2.52 -9.22
C GLY A 77 -10.66 -2.69 -9.03
N PHE A 78 -10.01 -3.60 -9.75
CA PHE A 78 -8.57 -3.88 -9.73
C PHE A 78 -8.05 -4.21 -11.13
N PHE A 79 -6.82 -3.79 -11.43
CA PHE A 79 -6.15 -4.05 -12.69
C PHE A 79 -4.63 -3.84 -12.59
N GLN A 80 -3.90 -4.36 -13.57
CA GLN A 80 -2.48 -4.08 -13.76
C GLN A 80 -2.30 -2.96 -14.77
N LEU A 81 -1.54 -1.92 -14.41
CA LEU A 81 -1.20 -0.85 -15.35
C LEU A 81 0.16 -1.14 -15.98
N ILE A 82 0.22 -1.24 -17.30
CA ILE A 82 1.45 -1.47 -18.07
C ILE A 82 1.81 -0.23 -18.88
N ASN A 83 3.05 -0.16 -19.36
CA ASN A 83 3.60 0.99 -20.10
C ASN A 83 3.35 2.32 -19.36
N HIS A 84 3.39 2.29 -18.03
CA HIS A 84 3.01 3.40 -17.16
C HIS A 84 4.01 4.57 -17.17
N GLY A 85 5.15 4.44 -17.85
CA GLY A 85 6.14 5.51 -18.02
C GLY A 85 6.96 5.85 -16.77
N VAL A 86 6.88 5.04 -15.71
CA VAL A 86 7.79 5.16 -14.56
C VAL A 86 9.04 4.37 -14.90
N ASP A 87 10.19 5.02 -14.78
CA ASP A 87 11.48 4.43 -15.13
C ASP A 87 11.74 3.12 -14.35
N THR A 88 12.09 2.06 -15.08
CA THR A 88 12.29 0.73 -14.48
C THR A 88 13.49 0.72 -13.53
N SER A 89 14.53 1.49 -13.80
CA SER A 89 15.69 1.58 -12.89
C SER A 89 15.30 2.24 -11.57
N LEU A 90 14.39 3.22 -11.58
CA LEU A 90 13.84 3.82 -10.37
C LEU A 90 12.99 2.82 -9.57
N VAL A 91 12.16 2.02 -10.24
CA VAL A 91 11.36 0.95 -9.61
C VAL A 91 12.27 -0.09 -8.93
N GLU A 92 13.32 -0.54 -9.61
CA GLU A 92 14.27 -1.49 -9.03
C GLU A 92 15.10 -0.86 -7.91
N LYS A 93 15.48 0.42 -8.04
CA LYS A 93 16.17 1.16 -6.99
C LYS A 93 15.32 1.23 -5.72
N ILE A 94 14.05 1.64 -5.79
CA ILE A 94 13.22 1.74 -4.57
C ILE A 94 12.99 0.38 -3.91
N LYS A 95 12.82 -0.70 -4.70
CA LYS A 95 12.74 -2.08 -4.17
C LYS A 95 14.01 -2.48 -3.43
N LYS A 96 15.17 -2.22 -4.03
CA LYS A 96 16.48 -2.51 -3.42
C LYS A 96 16.68 -1.72 -2.14
N GLU A 97 16.48 -0.41 -2.17
CA GLU A 97 16.70 0.46 -1.00
C GLU A 97 15.73 0.14 0.14
N PHE A 98 14.49 -0.27 -0.17
CA PHE A 98 13.55 -0.78 0.83
C PHE A 98 14.04 -2.09 1.46
N LYS A 99 14.53 -3.03 0.64
CA LYS A 99 15.11 -4.28 1.13
C LYS A 99 16.31 -4.02 2.04
N ASP A 100 17.24 -3.17 1.59
CA ASP A 100 18.44 -2.81 2.35
C ASP A 100 18.08 -2.14 3.68
N PHE A 101 17.04 -1.30 3.70
CA PHE A 101 16.49 -0.73 4.93
C PHE A 101 15.98 -1.81 5.90
N PHE A 102 15.27 -2.82 5.41
CA PHE A 102 14.77 -3.93 6.25
C PHE A 102 15.88 -4.88 6.72
N ASP A 103 17.00 -4.94 6.00
CA ASP A 103 18.18 -5.71 6.37
C ASP A 103 19.07 -4.98 7.41
N LEU A 104 18.77 -3.71 7.73
CA LEU A 104 19.44 -2.99 8.82
C LEU A 104 19.24 -3.69 10.18
N PRO A 105 20.19 -3.53 11.12
CA PRO A 105 20.03 -4.01 12.49
C PRO A 105 18.75 -3.48 13.15
N PRO A 106 18.12 -4.25 14.05
CA PRO A 106 16.93 -3.81 14.76
C PRO A 106 17.09 -2.45 15.44
N GLU A 107 18.25 -2.17 16.01
CA GLU A 107 18.56 -0.91 16.70
C GLU A 107 18.50 0.30 15.75
N GLU A 108 18.88 0.11 14.48
CA GLU A 108 18.80 1.14 13.45
C GLU A 108 17.36 1.34 12.97
N LYS A 109 16.60 0.24 12.78
CA LYS A 109 15.18 0.31 12.38
C LYS A 109 14.29 0.88 13.48
N ASN A 110 14.64 0.65 14.74
CA ASN A 110 13.89 1.14 15.90
C ASN A 110 13.84 2.66 15.99
N LYS A 111 14.81 3.37 15.36
CA LYS A 111 14.81 4.84 15.26
C LYS A 111 13.63 5.40 14.49
N TYR A 112 12.95 4.56 13.70
CA TYR A 112 11.82 4.94 12.86
C TYR A 112 10.49 4.41 13.39
N GLN A 113 10.44 3.87 14.62
CA GLN A 113 9.20 3.35 15.19
C GLN A 113 8.09 4.40 15.25
N GLN A 114 6.85 3.94 15.07
CA GLN A 114 5.66 4.74 15.34
C GLN A 114 5.70 5.26 16.78
N LEU A 115 5.55 6.57 16.95
CA LEU A 115 5.40 7.18 18.27
C LEU A 115 3.96 7.00 18.77
N PRO A 116 3.71 7.01 20.10
CA PRO A 116 2.35 6.96 20.64
C PRO A 116 1.44 8.03 20.01
N GLY A 117 0.31 7.59 19.45
CA GLY A 117 -0.65 8.45 18.76
C GLY A 117 -0.32 8.80 17.30
N GLU A 118 0.82 8.33 16.77
CA GLU A 118 1.19 8.50 15.35
C GLU A 118 0.88 7.23 14.53
N HIS A 119 0.58 7.42 13.25
CA HIS A 119 0.35 6.33 12.29
C HIS A 119 1.52 6.12 11.31
N GLU A 120 2.49 7.05 11.30
CA GLU A 120 3.69 6.99 10.46
C GLU A 120 4.87 6.39 11.23
N GLY A 121 5.74 5.68 10.53
CA GLY A 121 6.88 4.97 11.08
C GLY A 121 6.79 3.46 10.88
N MET A 122 7.73 2.76 11.50
CA MET A 122 7.82 1.31 11.59
C MET A 122 6.86 0.79 12.66
N GLY A 123 5.99 -0.16 12.29
CA GLY A 123 5.07 -0.78 13.23
C GLY A 123 3.88 -1.43 12.54
N GLN A 124 2.96 -1.97 13.34
CA GLN A 124 1.66 -2.42 12.85
C GLN A 124 0.62 -1.31 13.02
N LEU A 125 -0.24 -1.16 12.01
CA LEU A 125 -1.29 -0.16 12.04
C LEU A 125 -2.40 -0.55 13.02
N PHE A 126 -2.76 0.38 13.91
CA PHE A 126 -3.94 0.33 14.78
C PHE A 126 -3.98 -0.88 15.74
N VAL A 127 -2.92 -1.11 16.51
CA VAL A 127 -2.96 -2.09 17.59
C VAL A 127 -3.60 -1.46 18.83
N MET A 128 -4.86 -1.82 19.10
CA MET A 128 -5.68 -1.19 20.14
C MET A 128 -5.88 -2.04 21.39
N SER A 129 -5.57 -3.34 21.35
CA SER A 129 -5.66 -4.23 22.53
C SER A 129 -4.67 -5.39 22.44
N GLU A 130 -4.37 -6.02 23.59
CA GLU A 130 -3.47 -7.17 23.66
C GLU A 130 -4.06 -8.46 23.05
N GLU A 131 -5.38 -8.54 23.01
CA GLU A 131 -6.15 -9.65 22.44
C GLU A 131 -6.31 -9.53 20.91
N GLN A 132 -6.05 -8.34 20.36
CA GLN A 132 -6.16 -8.09 18.93
C GLN A 132 -5.23 -9.01 18.15
N LYS A 133 -5.81 -9.68 17.15
CA LYS A 133 -5.06 -10.50 16.20
C LYS A 133 -4.20 -9.60 15.30
N LEU A 134 -2.95 -10.00 15.11
CA LEU A 134 -1.94 -9.26 14.36
C LEU A 134 -1.66 -9.92 13.02
N ASP A 135 -1.19 -9.10 12.08
CA ASP A 135 -0.77 -9.58 10.76
C ASP A 135 0.68 -10.10 10.82
N TRP A 136 1.01 -11.11 10.01
CA TRP A 136 2.37 -11.62 9.88
C TRP A 136 3.18 -10.74 8.92
N ALA A 137 3.36 -9.48 9.30
CA ALA A 137 4.09 -8.49 8.53
C ALA A 137 4.67 -7.38 9.41
N ASP A 138 5.79 -6.83 8.97
CA ASP A 138 6.30 -5.53 9.42
C ASP A 138 5.98 -4.48 8.36
N MET A 139 5.74 -3.23 8.78
CA MET A 139 5.40 -2.15 7.85
C MET A 139 6.16 -0.88 8.18
N LEU A 140 6.50 -0.13 7.14
CA LEU A 140 6.90 1.27 7.21
C LEU A 140 5.82 2.11 6.52
N VAL A 141 5.21 3.05 7.24
CA VAL A 141 4.21 3.98 6.70
C VAL A 141 4.77 5.39 6.75
N LEU A 142 4.76 6.11 5.63
CA LEU A 142 5.26 7.48 5.54
C LEU A 142 4.30 8.33 4.71
N ILE A 143 3.98 9.53 5.19
CA ILE A 143 3.47 10.58 4.30
C ILE A 143 4.61 10.99 3.39
N THR A 144 4.42 10.83 2.07
CA THR A 144 5.40 11.26 1.08
C THR A 144 5.02 12.60 0.46
N ARG A 145 3.72 12.92 0.33
CA ARG A 145 3.25 14.20 -0.20
C ARG A 145 1.99 14.70 0.48
N PRO A 146 1.78 16.03 0.55
CA PRO A 146 2.72 17.09 0.20
C PRO A 146 3.93 17.17 1.16
N ILE A 147 5.04 17.77 0.71
CA ILE A 147 6.33 17.77 1.43
C ILE A 147 6.21 18.35 2.85
N HIS A 148 5.38 19.38 3.03
CA HIS A 148 5.21 20.04 4.33
C HIS A 148 4.51 19.17 5.39
N LEU A 149 3.87 18.06 4.99
CA LEU A 149 3.31 17.09 5.92
C LEU A 149 4.30 15.99 6.33
N ARG A 150 5.50 15.94 5.72
CA ARG A 150 6.53 14.96 6.08
C ARG A 150 7.00 15.20 7.51
N LYS A 151 6.96 14.16 8.32
CA LYS A 151 7.43 14.20 9.71
C LYS A 151 8.94 14.47 9.78
N PRO A 152 9.40 15.53 10.48
CA PRO A 152 10.82 15.87 10.58
C PRO A 152 11.70 14.79 11.20
N HIS A 153 11.13 13.93 12.06
CA HIS A 153 11.83 12.82 12.71
C HIS A 153 11.87 11.53 11.88
N LEU A 154 11.10 11.43 10.79
CA LEU A 154 11.03 10.22 9.95
C LEU A 154 11.72 10.44 8.60
N PHE A 155 11.05 11.11 7.66
CA PHE A 155 11.48 11.16 6.27
C PHE A 155 12.90 11.76 6.10
N PRO A 156 13.27 12.88 6.74
CA PRO A 156 14.62 13.44 6.61
C PRO A 156 15.72 12.59 7.24
N LYS A 157 15.36 11.67 8.15
CA LYS A 157 16.29 10.81 8.89
C LYS A 157 16.56 9.47 8.21
N LEU A 158 15.75 9.09 7.20
CA LEU A 158 15.99 7.88 6.41
C LEU A 158 17.40 7.86 5.81
N PRO A 159 17.99 6.66 5.58
CA PRO A 159 19.23 6.54 4.83
C PRO A 159 19.13 7.29 3.49
N ILE A 160 20.15 8.10 3.17
CA ILE A 160 20.12 9.02 2.02
C ILE A 160 19.73 8.31 0.71
N PRO A 161 20.32 7.15 0.35
CA PRO A 161 19.94 6.46 -0.88
C PRO A 161 18.46 6.05 -0.94
N PHE A 162 17.92 5.60 0.19
CA PHE A 162 16.51 5.22 0.32
C PHE A 162 15.59 6.43 0.26
N ARG A 163 15.91 7.49 1.00
CA ARG A 163 15.16 8.75 1.01
C ARG A 163 15.03 9.35 -0.38
N ASP A 164 16.14 9.43 -1.11
CA ASP A 164 16.19 10.06 -2.43
C ASP A 164 15.45 9.19 -3.47
N ALA A 165 15.57 7.85 -3.38
CA ALA A 165 14.78 6.93 -4.21
C ALA A 165 13.27 7.04 -3.93
N LEU A 166 12.89 7.13 -2.65
CA LEU A 166 11.51 7.24 -2.20
C LEU A 166 10.88 8.57 -2.66
N ASP A 167 11.61 9.69 -2.56
CA ASP A 167 11.15 11.00 -3.00
C ASP A 167 10.91 11.05 -4.52
N ALA A 168 11.87 10.55 -5.29
CA ALA A 168 11.77 10.45 -6.75
C ALA A 168 10.61 9.53 -7.18
N TYR A 169 10.51 8.34 -6.57
CA TYR A 169 9.43 7.40 -6.88
C TYR A 169 8.05 7.97 -6.52
N SER A 170 7.95 8.63 -5.37
CA SER A 170 6.74 9.36 -4.95
C SER A 170 6.32 10.43 -5.96
N PHE A 171 7.27 11.18 -6.51
CA PHE A 171 7.00 12.18 -7.54
C PHE A 171 6.45 11.56 -8.82
N GLU A 172 7.10 10.51 -9.33
CA GLU A 172 6.66 9.82 -10.54
C GLU A 172 5.27 9.20 -10.37
N LEU A 173 5.01 8.58 -9.21
CA LEU A 173 3.68 8.03 -8.91
C LEU A 173 2.60 9.12 -8.81
N GLN A 174 2.90 10.29 -8.24
CA GLN A 174 1.94 11.40 -8.20
C GLN A 174 1.55 11.82 -9.62
N LYS A 175 2.53 12.00 -10.51
CA LYS A 175 2.28 12.34 -11.93
C LYS A 175 1.45 11.26 -12.63
N LEU A 176 1.80 9.99 -12.43
CA LEU A 176 1.09 8.85 -13.03
C LEU A 176 -0.37 8.79 -12.58
N VAL A 177 -0.62 8.90 -11.27
CA VAL A 177 -1.98 8.83 -10.71
C VAL A 177 -2.84 9.99 -11.21
N LEU A 178 -2.31 11.21 -11.29
CA LEU A 178 -3.07 12.35 -11.83
C LEU A 178 -3.47 12.14 -13.30
N LYS A 179 -2.59 11.56 -14.12
CA LYS A 179 -2.93 11.21 -15.51
C LYS A 179 -4.00 10.11 -15.59
N LEU A 180 -3.90 9.09 -14.73
CA LEU A 180 -4.89 8.02 -14.66
C LEU A 180 -6.26 8.54 -14.20
N LEU A 181 -6.30 9.45 -13.22
CA LEU A 181 -7.52 10.10 -12.74
C LEU A 181 -8.18 10.96 -13.83
N ASP A 182 -7.39 11.68 -14.64
CA ASP A 182 -7.90 12.40 -15.81
C ASP A 182 -8.56 11.43 -16.82
N CYS A 183 -7.95 10.27 -17.07
CA CYS A 183 -8.54 9.24 -17.93
C CYS A 183 -9.85 8.68 -17.35
N MET A 184 -9.90 8.44 -16.03
CA MET A 184 -11.11 8.00 -15.32
C MET A 184 -12.21 9.07 -15.36
N ALA A 185 -11.88 10.35 -15.20
CA ALA A 185 -12.84 11.45 -15.30
C ALA A 185 -13.48 11.50 -16.70
N LYS A 186 -12.66 11.39 -17.75
CA LYS A 186 -13.13 11.34 -19.13
C LYS A 186 -14.03 10.13 -19.40
N ALA A 187 -13.68 8.94 -18.87
CA ALA A 187 -14.52 7.75 -18.93
C ALA A 187 -15.89 7.96 -18.24
N LEU A 188 -15.90 8.66 -17.12
CA LEU A 188 -17.10 9.02 -16.37
C LEU A 188 -17.87 10.23 -16.93
N LYS A 189 -17.34 10.87 -17.98
CA LYS A 189 -17.86 12.13 -18.55
C LYS A 189 -17.95 13.27 -17.51
N ILE A 190 -17.00 13.29 -16.58
CA ILE A 190 -16.82 14.34 -15.57
C ILE A 190 -15.77 15.33 -16.09
N ASP A 191 -15.91 16.61 -15.76
CA ASP A 191 -14.90 17.62 -16.05
C ASP A 191 -13.54 17.23 -15.43
N PRO A 192 -12.48 17.06 -16.24
CA PRO A 192 -11.17 16.73 -15.72
C PRO A 192 -10.59 17.77 -14.75
N ASN A 193 -10.94 19.05 -14.91
CA ASN A 193 -10.48 20.09 -13.99
C ASN A 193 -11.12 19.94 -12.61
N TYR A 194 -12.42 19.61 -12.58
CA TYR A 194 -13.10 19.26 -11.33
C TYR A 194 -12.45 18.04 -10.67
N MET A 195 -12.22 16.95 -11.42
CA MET A 195 -11.55 15.76 -10.87
C MET A 195 -10.16 16.12 -10.32
N LYS A 196 -9.35 16.85 -11.08
CA LYS A 196 -8.01 17.27 -10.65
C LYS A 196 -8.05 18.08 -9.36
N SER A 197 -9.02 19.00 -9.23
CA SER A 197 -9.16 19.84 -8.03
C SER A 197 -9.38 19.04 -6.73
N LEU A 198 -9.95 17.83 -6.83
CA LEU A 198 -10.14 16.94 -5.68
C LEU A 198 -8.83 16.29 -5.19
N PHE A 199 -7.79 16.26 -6.03
CA PHE A 199 -6.53 15.56 -5.77
C PHE A 199 -5.26 16.43 -5.89
N GLU A 200 -5.39 17.70 -6.28
CA GLU A 200 -4.24 18.61 -6.47
C GLU A 200 -3.44 18.82 -5.18
N ASP A 201 -4.14 18.97 -4.05
CA ASP A 201 -3.57 18.98 -2.69
C ASP A 201 -3.70 17.63 -1.98
N GLY A 202 -3.90 16.55 -2.75
CA GLY A 202 -4.10 15.20 -2.24
C GLY A 202 -2.91 14.72 -1.40
N ARG A 203 -3.22 14.11 -0.25
CA ARG A 203 -2.24 13.42 0.57
C ARG A 203 -1.83 12.10 -0.12
N GLN A 204 -0.53 11.87 -0.21
CA GLN A 204 0.05 10.59 -0.63
C GLN A 204 0.77 9.95 0.56
N ASP A 205 0.35 8.74 0.87
CA ASP A 205 1.00 7.86 1.84
C ASP A 205 1.65 6.69 1.11
N MET A 206 2.84 6.28 1.55
CA MET A 206 3.46 5.03 1.15
C MET A 206 3.52 4.07 2.33
N ARG A 207 2.86 2.91 2.16
CA ARG A 207 2.98 1.77 3.04
C ARG A 207 3.85 0.72 2.35
N MET A 208 5.01 0.46 2.90
CA MET A 208 5.88 -0.61 2.44
C MET A 208 5.84 -1.74 3.46
N SER A 209 5.51 -2.94 3.01
CA SER A 209 5.28 -4.10 3.90
C SER A 209 6.33 -5.19 3.62
N TYR A 210 6.87 -5.76 4.69
CA TYR A 210 7.79 -6.88 4.66
C TYR A 210 7.08 -8.10 5.26
N TYR A 211 7.04 -9.20 4.52
CA TYR A 211 6.39 -10.46 4.91
C TYR A 211 7.46 -11.53 5.13
N PRO A 212 7.94 -11.75 6.37
CA PRO A 212 8.94 -12.77 6.65
C PRO A 212 8.39 -14.18 6.40
N PRO A 213 9.25 -15.18 6.14
CA PRO A 213 8.85 -16.58 6.13
C PRO A 213 8.10 -16.97 7.41
N CYS A 214 7.04 -17.77 7.27
CA CYS A 214 6.21 -18.22 8.38
C CYS A 214 6.29 -19.75 8.54
N PRO A 215 6.47 -20.28 9.77
CA PRO A 215 6.45 -21.73 10.01
C PRO A 215 5.06 -22.37 9.91
N GLN A 216 3.99 -21.58 9.99
CA GLN A 216 2.59 -22.02 9.89
C GLN A 216 1.79 -21.09 8.98
N PRO A 217 2.11 -21.03 7.67
CA PRO A 217 1.52 -20.08 6.73
C PRO A 217 0.00 -20.26 6.56
N ASP A 218 -0.51 -21.46 6.83
CA ASP A 218 -1.93 -21.81 6.85
C ASP A 218 -2.71 -21.18 8.02
N LYS A 219 -2.02 -20.66 9.03
CA LYS A 219 -2.62 -20.13 10.27
C LYS A 219 -2.51 -18.63 10.43
N VAL A 220 -1.81 -17.95 9.53
CA VAL A 220 -1.57 -16.50 9.63
C VAL A 220 -2.03 -15.81 8.36
N ILE A 221 -2.13 -14.49 8.41
CA ILE A 221 -2.33 -13.66 7.21
C ILE A 221 -1.27 -12.57 7.18
N GLY A 222 -0.71 -12.28 6.01
CA GLY A 222 0.24 -11.17 5.86
C GLY A 222 -0.45 -9.81 5.94
N LEU A 223 -1.67 -9.71 5.40
CA LEU A 223 -2.46 -8.50 5.44
C LEU A 223 -3.94 -8.86 5.66
N SER A 224 -4.44 -8.54 6.84
CA SER A 224 -5.85 -8.65 7.16
C SER A 224 -6.70 -7.74 6.28
N LYS A 225 -7.95 -8.16 6.06
CA LYS A 225 -8.97 -7.26 5.54
C LYS A 225 -9.15 -6.15 6.57
N THR A 226 -8.58 -4.98 6.34
CA THR A 226 -9.03 -3.78 7.05
C THR A 226 -10.52 -3.68 6.77
N LEU A 227 -11.38 -3.56 7.80
CA LEU A 227 -12.84 -3.34 7.65
C LEU A 227 -13.18 -2.11 6.79
N ARG A 228 -12.16 -1.38 6.33
CA ARG A 228 -12.21 -0.47 5.20
C ARG A 228 -11.56 -1.11 3.95
N CYS A 229 -12.32 -1.89 3.18
CA CYS A 229 -12.40 -1.50 1.75
C CYS A 229 -12.70 0.01 1.73
N TYR A 230 -12.23 0.80 0.77
CA TYR A 230 -12.55 2.23 0.63
C TYR A 230 -14.08 2.49 0.47
N ARG A 231 -14.89 2.10 1.46
CA ARG A 231 -16.32 2.26 1.57
C ARG A 231 -16.52 3.69 1.99
N ASN A 232 -16.89 4.47 0.99
CA ASN A 232 -17.69 5.68 1.05
C ASN A 232 -17.16 6.74 2.01
N TYR A 233 -16.32 7.62 1.47
CA TYR A 233 -16.41 9.01 1.87
C TYR A 233 -17.78 9.51 1.41
N ASP A 234 -18.76 9.54 2.30
CA ASP A 234 -20.05 10.20 2.07
C ASP A 234 -19.83 11.66 2.50
N PRO A 235 -19.68 12.62 1.56
CA PRO A 235 -19.53 14.01 1.95
C PRO A 235 -20.80 14.45 2.70
N PRO A 236 -20.67 15.28 3.75
CA PRO A 236 -21.83 15.74 4.50
C PRO A 236 -22.80 16.42 3.53
N ARG A 237 -24.01 15.86 3.40
CA ARG A 237 -25.10 16.52 2.69
C ARG A 237 -25.33 17.87 3.36
N SER A 238 -25.05 18.95 2.64
CA SER A 238 -25.43 20.29 3.04
C SER A 238 -26.95 20.33 3.23
N LYS A 239 -27.37 20.78 4.41
CA LYS A 239 -28.76 21.14 4.67
C LYS A 239 -29.19 22.34 3.82
#